data_AF-A0A960MU73-F1
#
_entry.id   AF-A0A960MU73-F1
#
_cell.length_a   1.000
_cell.length_b   1.000
_cell.length_c   1.000
_cell.angle_alpha   90.00
_cell.angle_beta   90.00
_cell.angle_gamma   90.00
#
_symmetry.space_group_name_H-M   'P 1'
#
loop_
_entity.id
_entity.type
_entity.pdbx_description
1 polymer ?
#
loop_
_entity_poly.entity_id
_entity_poly.type
_entity_poly.pdbx_seq_one_letter_code
_entity_poly.pdbx_strand_id
1 'polypeptide(L)'
;RVFCSSICALGAIQDLVVIKPITLPKKLTTALSMIPYVYLGSAILFAATGTGFIICRYDPFIGIFRLNGNAPYLYLGAAFLITGMFIARPYCRFFCPYGVLLGIMSRFAWKHLTITPSKCIDCRLCEVSCPFDYIDKPNVGLARESRKTGVRRLGFLLAAMPVLIILGGWIGHRMSVPMSRYNHWVYLAEQVVAEKVNPDLKETLETKTFRQMGTSEEELMAKAHRVRQQMNMGGWILGGFIGLVFSLKLIGISVSRTRTDYEVHKPTCFSCGRCCSYCPSDEMHLPNFVPGSLAYNEAMALRDPNAAAVEEPAPAKKEKEPAQV
;
A
#
# COMPACT_ATOMS: atom_id res chain seq x y z
N ARG A 1 7.09 9.71 7.60
CA ARG A 1 6.44 9.49 6.28
C ARG A 1 6.51 10.69 5.32
N VAL A 2 7.06 11.84 5.75
CA VAL A 2 7.28 13.05 4.93
C VAL A 2 7.98 12.77 3.59
N PHE A 3 8.92 11.81 3.55
CA PHE A 3 9.55 11.39 2.29
C PHE A 3 8.53 11.03 1.20
N CYS A 4 7.44 10.31 1.55
CA CYS A 4 6.43 9.88 0.59
C CYS A 4 5.65 11.06 0.00
N SER A 5 5.45 12.15 0.76
CA SER A 5 4.76 13.35 0.27
C SER A 5 5.70 14.31 -0.45
N SER A 6 6.97 14.41 -0.02
CA SER A 6 7.85 15.51 -0.41
C SER A 6 8.94 15.15 -1.42
N ILE A 7 9.41 13.89 -1.45
CA ILE A 7 10.60 13.51 -2.24
C ILE A 7 10.28 12.36 -3.22
N CYS A 8 9.36 11.47 -2.86
CA CYS A 8 9.08 10.27 -3.63
C CYS A 8 8.43 10.58 -4.99
N ALA A 9 9.20 10.44 -6.08
CA ALA A 9 8.72 10.64 -7.45
C ALA A 9 7.52 9.74 -7.82
N LEU A 10 7.50 8.50 -7.30
CA LEU A 10 6.38 7.56 -7.47
C LEU A 10 5.09 8.08 -6.82
N GLY A 11 5.22 8.74 -5.67
CA GLY A 11 4.09 9.37 -5.00
C GLY A 11 3.60 10.60 -5.75
N ALA A 12 4.53 11.41 -6.28
CA ALA A 12 4.22 12.61 -7.04
C ALA A 12 3.44 12.31 -8.33
N ILE A 13 3.89 11.35 -9.14
CA ILE A 13 3.19 10.99 -10.39
C ILE A 13 1.78 10.45 -10.14
N GLN A 14 1.60 9.67 -9.06
CA GLN A 14 0.28 9.17 -8.67
C GLN A 14 -0.62 10.28 -8.12
N ASP A 15 -0.08 11.31 -7.47
CA ASP A 15 -0.85 12.46 -7.00
C ASP A 15 -1.30 13.39 -8.13
N LEU A 16 -0.52 13.46 -9.21
CA LEU A 16 -0.81 14.30 -10.37
C LEU A 16 -2.02 13.80 -11.16
N VAL A 17 -2.25 12.48 -11.18
CA VAL A 17 -3.33 11.87 -11.94
C VAL A 17 -4.66 11.81 -11.17
N VAL A 18 -4.70 12.21 -9.89
CA VAL A 18 -5.93 12.15 -9.08
C VAL A 18 -6.94 13.16 -9.59
N ILE A 19 -8.10 12.69 -10.04
CA ILE A 19 -9.21 13.55 -10.51
C ILE A 19 -10.34 13.55 -9.49
N LYS A 20 -10.88 12.36 -9.18
CA LYS A 20 -12.03 12.22 -8.28
C LYS A 20 -11.76 11.10 -7.28
N PRO A 21 -11.12 11.40 -6.14
CA PRO A 21 -10.75 10.37 -5.17
C PRO A 21 -12.01 9.75 -4.53
N ILE A 22 -12.11 8.43 -4.61
CA ILE A 22 -13.19 7.64 -4.02
C ILE A 22 -12.72 7.08 -2.68
N THR A 23 -13.57 7.16 -1.66
CA THR A 23 -13.33 6.51 -0.37
C THR A 23 -13.65 5.02 -0.46
N LEU A 24 -12.70 4.19 -0.03
CA LEU A 24 -12.85 2.73 -0.06
C LEU A 24 -13.44 2.24 1.26
N PRO A 25 -14.27 1.18 1.25
CA PRO A 25 -14.81 0.63 2.49
C PRO A 25 -13.67 0.16 3.41
N LYS A 26 -13.81 0.42 4.71
CA LYS A 26 -12.76 0.15 5.71
C LYS A 26 -12.29 -1.30 5.68
N LYS A 27 -13.20 -2.27 5.53
CA LYS A 27 -12.89 -3.70 5.43
C LYS A 27 -11.94 -4.01 4.26
N LEU A 28 -12.22 -3.46 3.09
CA LEU A 28 -11.41 -3.65 1.89
C LEU A 28 -10.04 -3.00 2.06
N THR A 29 -10.00 -1.77 2.58
CA THR A 29 -8.73 -1.07 2.87
C THR A 29 -7.88 -1.87 3.84
N THR A 30 -8.47 -2.41 4.90
CA THR A 30 -7.75 -3.25 5.86
C THR A 30 -7.22 -4.52 5.21
N ALA A 31 -8.03 -5.21 4.40
CA ALA A 31 -7.60 -6.42 3.69
C ALA A 31 -6.44 -6.14 2.73
N LEU A 32 -6.58 -5.13 1.86
CA LEU A 32 -5.53 -4.74 0.91
C LEU A 32 -4.26 -4.24 1.61
N SER A 33 -4.38 -3.68 2.81
CA SER A 33 -3.21 -3.25 3.60
C SER A 33 -2.33 -4.39 4.12
N MET A 34 -2.69 -5.66 3.89
CA MET A 34 -1.83 -6.83 4.12
C MET A 34 -0.81 -7.03 3.00
N ILE A 35 -1.15 -6.66 1.76
CA ILE A 35 -0.32 -6.89 0.57
C ILE A 35 1.09 -6.30 0.74
N PRO A 36 1.30 -5.07 1.26
CA PRO A 36 2.64 -4.53 1.45
C PRO A 36 3.51 -5.35 2.42
N TYR A 37 2.91 -5.99 3.42
CA TYR A 37 3.62 -6.85 4.37
C TYR A 37 4.03 -8.17 3.73
N VAL A 38 3.13 -8.77 2.95
CA VAL A 38 3.42 -9.98 2.16
C VAL A 38 4.54 -9.68 1.15
N TYR A 39 4.45 -8.55 0.46
CA TYR A 39 5.45 -8.16 -0.53
C TYR A 39 6.81 -7.86 0.09
N LEU A 40 6.86 -7.10 1.19
CA LEU A 40 8.09 -6.84 1.94
C LEU A 40 8.72 -8.15 2.46
N GLY A 41 7.92 -9.01 3.09
CA GLY A 41 8.40 -10.29 3.63
C GLY A 41 8.92 -11.24 2.54
N SER A 42 8.21 -11.32 1.41
CA SER A 42 8.64 -12.11 0.25
C SER A 42 9.93 -11.56 -0.36
N ALA A 43 10.08 -10.23 -0.41
CA ALA A 43 11.29 -9.60 -0.92
C ALA A 43 12.51 -9.91 -0.04
N ILE A 44 12.35 -9.85 1.29
CA ILE A 44 13.40 -10.23 2.23
C ILE A 44 13.76 -11.71 2.06
N LEU A 45 12.76 -12.59 1.96
CA LEU A 45 12.99 -14.03 1.77
C LEU A 45 13.72 -14.33 0.46
N PHE A 46 13.32 -13.70 -0.65
CA PHE A 46 13.93 -13.94 -1.96
C PHE A 46 15.36 -13.38 -2.03
N ALA A 47 15.61 -12.24 -1.37
CA ALA A 47 16.96 -11.71 -1.22
C ALA A 47 17.83 -12.64 -0.37
N ALA A 48 17.33 -13.12 0.77
CA ALA A 48 18.07 -14.00 1.68
C ALA A 48 18.40 -15.37 1.07
N THR A 49 17.58 -15.86 0.14
CA THR A 49 17.78 -17.15 -0.57
C THR A 49 18.57 -17.01 -1.87
N GLY A 50 19.02 -15.80 -2.24
CA GLY A 50 19.71 -15.56 -3.51
C GLY A 50 18.82 -15.78 -4.75
N THR A 51 17.50 -15.78 -4.57
CA THR A 51 16.51 -15.94 -5.65
C THR A 51 16.38 -14.66 -6.48
N GLY A 52 16.59 -13.51 -5.85
CA GLY A 52 16.64 -12.20 -6.51
C GLY A 52 15.80 -11.14 -5.81
N PHE A 53 15.81 -9.94 -6.37
CA PHE A 53 15.07 -8.79 -5.82
C PHE A 53 13.75 -8.60 -6.55
N ILE A 54 12.66 -9.17 -6.00
CA ILE A 54 11.32 -9.04 -6.60
C ILE A 54 10.88 -7.58 -6.75
N ILE A 55 11.30 -6.71 -5.82
CA ILE A 55 10.97 -5.28 -5.83
C ILE A 55 11.49 -4.63 -7.11
N CYS A 56 12.74 -4.92 -7.48
CA CYS A 56 13.35 -4.35 -8.68
C CYS A 56 12.79 -4.94 -9.98
N ARG A 57 12.35 -6.21 -9.94
CA ARG A 57 11.85 -6.92 -11.11
C ARG A 57 10.40 -6.57 -11.45
N TYR A 58 9.57 -6.33 -10.43
CA TYR A 58 8.15 -6.03 -10.58
C TYR A 58 7.79 -4.58 -10.24
N ASP A 59 8.76 -3.66 -10.20
CA ASP A 59 8.47 -2.24 -10.06
C ASP A 59 7.74 -1.74 -11.32
N PRO A 60 6.46 -1.32 -11.20
CA PRO A 60 5.67 -0.95 -12.37
C PRO A 60 6.07 0.41 -12.97
N PHE A 61 6.89 1.19 -12.27
CA PHE A 61 7.27 2.53 -12.69
C PHE A 61 8.72 2.63 -13.18
N ILE A 62 9.56 1.62 -12.94
CA ILE A 62 10.97 1.67 -13.36
C ILE A 62 11.12 1.80 -14.88
N GLY A 63 10.24 1.14 -15.64
CA GLY A 63 10.22 1.25 -17.11
C GLY A 63 9.84 2.65 -17.59
N ILE A 64 8.95 3.34 -16.86
CA ILE A 64 8.53 4.72 -17.16
C ILE A 64 9.70 5.68 -16.90
N PHE A 65 10.34 5.58 -15.73
CA PHE A 65 11.44 6.49 -15.38
C PHE A 65 12.73 6.22 -16.19
N ARG A 66 12.94 4.99 -16.66
CA ARG A 66 14.08 4.66 -17.53
C ARG A 66 13.83 4.93 -19.01
N LEU A 67 12.61 5.33 -19.39
CA LEU A 67 12.16 5.46 -20.79
C LEU A 67 12.46 4.20 -21.63
N ASN A 68 12.60 3.06 -20.95
CA ASN A 68 13.02 1.79 -21.52
C ASN A 68 12.53 0.70 -20.57
N GLY A 69 11.47 0.01 -20.98
CA GLY A 69 10.82 -1.00 -20.17
C GLY A 69 10.12 -2.01 -21.06
N ASN A 70 10.14 -3.27 -20.64
CA ASN A 70 9.39 -4.32 -21.31
C ASN A 70 7.89 -3.96 -21.29
N ALA A 71 7.19 -4.17 -22.41
CA ALA A 71 5.77 -3.85 -22.57
C ALA A 71 4.86 -4.24 -21.39
N PRO A 72 4.95 -5.46 -20.79
CA PRO A 72 4.10 -5.83 -19.65
C PRO A 72 4.26 -4.92 -18.42
N TYR A 73 5.48 -4.44 -18.13
CA TYR A 73 5.70 -3.56 -16.96
C TYR A 73 5.16 -2.16 -17.22
N LEU A 74 5.24 -1.67 -18.46
CA LEU A 74 4.64 -0.40 -18.85
C LEU A 74 3.11 -0.45 -18.74
N TYR A 75 2.47 -1.53 -19.20
CA TYR A 75 1.03 -1.72 -19.04
C TYR A 75 0.62 -1.80 -17.57
N LEU A 76 1.40 -2.46 -16.73
CA LEU A 76 1.15 -2.52 -15.28
C LEU A 76 1.25 -1.12 -14.64
N GLY A 77 2.27 -0.33 -14.98
CA GLY A 77 2.41 1.06 -14.54
C GLY A 77 1.25 1.95 -14.98
N ALA A 78 0.86 1.85 -16.26
CA ALA A 78 -0.29 2.57 -16.79
C ALA A 78 -1.59 2.17 -16.07
N ALA A 79 -1.80 0.87 -15.80
CA ALA A 79 -2.97 0.40 -15.06
C ALA A 79 -3.02 0.98 -13.63
N PHE A 80 -1.88 1.09 -12.94
CA PHE A 80 -1.81 1.76 -11.64
C PHE A 80 -2.11 3.26 -11.72
N LEU A 81 -1.67 3.96 -12.76
CA LEU A 81 -1.96 5.38 -12.96
C LEU A 81 -3.44 5.62 -13.28
N ILE A 82 -4.03 4.80 -14.16
CA ILE A 82 -5.47 4.85 -14.48
C ILE A 82 -6.30 4.57 -13.22
N THR A 83 -5.93 3.54 -12.46
CA THR A 83 -6.58 3.26 -11.16
C THR A 83 -6.38 4.42 -10.19
N GLY A 84 -5.22 5.09 -10.26
CA GLY A 84 -4.83 6.25 -9.46
C GLY A 84 -5.71 7.48 -9.66
N MET A 85 -6.43 7.57 -10.79
CA MET A 85 -7.38 8.65 -11.06
C MET A 85 -8.55 8.66 -10.06
N PHE A 86 -8.95 7.48 -9.59
CA PHE A 86 -10.06 7.27 -8.68
C PHE A 86 -9.62 6.85 -7.28
N ILE A 87 -8.59 6.02 -7.16
CA ILE A 87 -8.05 5.57 -5.88
C ILE A 87 -6.76 6.32 -5.65
N ALA A 88 -6.74 7.31 -4.76
CA ALA A 88 -5.54 8.12 -4.54
C ALA A 88 -4.35 7.24 -4.08
N ARG A 89 -3.25 7.31 -4.84
CA ARG A 89 -1.98 6.59 -4.62
C ARG A 89 -2.14 5.07 -4.39
N PRO A 90 -2.68 4.29 -5.35
CA PRO A 90 -3.02 2.89 -5.13
C PRO A 90 -1.77 2.03 -4.90
N TYR A 91 -0.67 2.31 -5.60
CA TYR A 91 0.58 1.60 -5.40
C TYR A 91 1.20 1.93 -4.03
N CYS A 92 1.28 3.21 -3.64
CA CYS A 92 1.85 3.59 -2.34
C CYS A 92 1.04 3.07 -1.15
N ARG A 93 -0.29 2.90 -1.32
CA ARG A 93 -1.19 2.42 -0.27
C ARG A 93 -1.20 0.91 -0.13
N PHE A 94 -1.15 0.17 -1.24
CA PHE A 94 -1.42 -1.28 -1.24
C PHE A 94 -0.26 -2.16 -1.72
N PHE A 95 0.76 -1.63 -2.38
CA PHE A 95 1.86 -2.45 -2.90
C PHE A 95 3.23 -2.01 -2.39
N CYS A 96 3.43 -0.73 -2.10
CA CYS A 96 4.74 -0.19 -1.74
C CYS A 96 5.27 -0.75 -0.40
N PRO A 97 6.37 -1.52 -0.39
CA PRO A 97 6.93 -2.10 0.83
C PRO A 97 7.58 -1.03 1.71
N TYR A 98 8.06 0.06 1.11
CA TYR A 98 8.61 1.21 1.82
C TYR A 98 7.57 1.90 2.72
N GLY A 99 6.29 1.85 2.34
CA GLY A 99 5.19 2.31 3.17
C GLY A 99 5.12 1.56 4.51
N VAL A 100 5.35 0.25 4.53
CA VAL A 100 5.34 -0.55 5.78
C VAL A 100 6.45 -0.09 6.70
N LEU A 101 7.68 0.00 6.19
CA LEU A 101 8.86 0.41 6.97
C LEU A 101 8.64 1.79 7.60
N LEU A 102 8.25 2.77 6.78
CA LEU A 102 7.99 4.11 7.28
C LEU A 102 6.75 4.19 8.19
N GLY A 103 5.77 3.30 8.02
CA GLY A 103 4.59 3.24 8.90
C GLY A 103 4.93 2.73 10.30
N ILE A 104 5.81 1.73 10.39
CA ILE A 104 6.32 1.23 11.67
C ILE A 104 7.14 2.33 12.35
N MET A 105 8.07 2.96 11.63
CA MET A 105 8.88 4.07 12.18
C MET A 105 8.01 5.28 12.57
N SER A 106 6.95 5.57 11.80
CA SER A 106 6.01 6.65 12.13
C SER A 106 5.35 6.43 13.48
N ARG A 107 5.06 5.18 13.90
CA ARG A 107 4.47 4.93 15.23
C ARG A 107 5.35 5.38 16.39
N PHE A 108 6.67 5.37 16.20
CA PHE A 108 7.66 5.72 17.23
C PHE A 108 8.20 7.15 17.07
N ALA A 109 7.76 7.89 16.06
CA ALA A 109 8.22 9.26 15.86
C ALA A 109 7.74 10.17 17.00
N TRP A 110 8.62 11.08 17.46
CA TRP A 110 8.31 12.01 18.54
C TRP A 110 7.41 13.17 18.11
N LYS A 111 7.44 13.55 16.83
CA LYS A 111 6.61 14.60 16.25
C LYS A 111 5.79 14.04 15.09
N HIS A 112 4.49 14.35 15.08
CA HIS A 112 3.55 14.00 14.02
C HIS A 112 2.88 15.26 13.48
N LEU A 113 2.31 15.14 12.28
CA LEU A 113 1.41 16.15 11.74
C LEU A 113 0.17 16.23 12.64
N THR A 114 -0.19 17.43 13.07
CA THR A 114 -1.44 17.74 13.78
C THR A 114 -2.28 18.64 12.88
N ILE A 115 -3.59 18.38 12.79
CA ILE A 115 -4.48 19.11 11.87
C ILE A 115 -4.73 20.53 12.37
N THR A 116 -5.08 20.66 13.65
CA THR A 116 -5.46 21.94 14.26
C THR A 116 -4.28 22.50 15.06
N PRO A 117 -3.83 23.74 14.79
CA PRO A 117 -2.87 24.41 15.67
C PRO A 117 -3.52 24.89 16.97
N SER A 118 -4.84 25.07 16.98
CA SER A 118 -5.65 25.52 18.11
C SER A 118 -6.87 24.59 18.33
N LYS A 119 -7.94 25.06 18.98
CA LYS A 119 -9.11 24.25 19.33
C LYS A 119 -9.92 23.84 18.09
N CYS A 120 -10.22 22.55 17.97
CA CYS A 120 -11.09 22.02 16.91
C CYS A 120 -12.54 22.48 17.11
N ILE A 121 -13.22 22.87 16.03
CA ILE A 121 -14.61 23.33 16.03
C ILE A 121 -15.58 22.33 15.34
N ASP A 122 -15.16 21.09 15.11
CA ASP A 122 -15.97 20.03 14.46
C ASP A 122 -16.57 20.45 13.09
N CYS A 123 -15.79 21.15 12.26
CA CYS A 123 -16.22 21.61 10.93
C CYS A 123 -16.18 20.53 9.84
N ARG A 124 -15.59 19.35 10.12
CA ARG A 124 -15.47 18.17 9.24
C ARG A 124 -14.73 18.36 7.91
N LEU A 125 -14.19 19.55 7.63
CA LEU A 125 -13.42 19.87 6.42
C LEU A 125 -12.19 18.96 6.20
N CYS A 126 -11.51 18.59 7.28
CA CYS A 126 -10.34 17.71 7.21
C CYS A 126 -10.67 16.31 6.67
N GLU A 127 -11.90 15.81 6.90
CA GLU A 127 -12.34 14.50 6.40
C GLU A 127 -12.44 14.51 4.87
N VAL A 128 -13.04 15.56 4.32
CA VAL A 128 -13.38 15.66 2.89
C VAL A 128 -12.17 16.07 2.06
N SER A 129 -11.32 16.94 2.61
CA SER A 129 -10.07 17.35 1.99
C SER A 129 -9.00 16.25 1.96
N CYS A 130 -9.17 15.14 2.70
CA CYS A 130 -8.20 14.04 2.72
C CYS A 130 -8.48 13.03 1.59
N PRO A 131 -7.70 13.01 0.49
CA PRO A 131 -7.95 12.08 -0.62
C PRO A 131 -7.66 10.61 -0.24
N PHE A 132 -7.05 10.36 0.92
CA PHE A 132 -6.58 9.04 1.34
C PHE A 132 -7.44 8.38 2.43
N ASP A 133 -8.42 9.08 3.01
CA ASP A 133 -9.24 8.62 4.14
C ASP A 133 -8.39 8.17 5.35
N TYR A 134 -7.42 9.00 5.74
CA TYR A 134 -6.54 8.76 6.90
C TYR A 134 -6.85 9.66 8.10
N ILE A 135 -8.05 10.22 8.15
CA ILE A 135 -8.49 11.05 9.28
C ILE A 135 -9.37 10.20 10.20
N ASP A 136 -8.93 10.03 11.44
CA ASP A 136 -9.68 9.36 12.49
C ASP A 136 -10.70 10.33 13.08
N LYS A 137 -11.98 9.97 12.97
CA LYS A 137 -13.11 10.77 13.48
C LYS A 137 -13.21 10.69 15.01
N PRO A 138 -13.75 11.76 15.65
CA PRO A 138 -14.09 11.71 17.06
C PRO A 138 -15.14 10.62 17.32
N ASN A 139 -15.06 9.97 18.47
CA ASN A 139 -15.94 8.87 18.85
C ASN A 139 -16.64 9.07 20.21
N VAL A 140 -16.70 10.33 20.64
CA VAL A 140 -17.52 10.76 21.78
C VAL A 140 -19.01 10.67 21.40
N GLY A 141 -19.86 10.24 22.33
CA GLY A 141 -21.30 10.10 22.10
C GLY A 141 -21.76 8.82 21.36
N LEU A 142 -20.85 8.00 20.85
CA LEU A 142 -21.21 6.70 20.27
C LEU A 142 -21.52 5.68 21.38
N ALA A 143 -22.57 4.87 21.18
CA ALA A 143 -22.91 3.77 22.07
C ALA A 143 -21.73 2.80 22.20
N ARG A 144 -21.25 2.61 23.43
CA ARG A 144 -20.11 1.73 23.71
C ARG A 144 -20.59 0.32 23.99
N GLU A 145 -19.91 -0.64 23.40
CA GLU A 145 -20.08 -2.05 23.75
C GLU A 145 -19.72 -2.28 25.23
N SER A 146 -20.39 -3.24 25.86
CA SER A 146 -20.09 -3.59 27.24
C SER A 146 -18.62 -4.03 27.40
N ARG A 147 -17.99 -3.59 28.49
CA ARG A 147 -16.60 -3.96 28.80
C ARG A 147 -16.40 -5.47 28.82
N LYS A 148 -17.39 -6.23 29.32
CA LYS A 148 -17.35 -7.70 29.40
C LYS A 148 -17.26 -8.33 28.01
N THR A 149 -18.07 -7.87 27.05
CA THR A 149 -18.03 -8.36 25.68
C THR A 149 -16.70 -8.01 24.99
N GLY A 150 -16.22 -6.77 25.17
CA GLY A 150 -14.94 -6.33 24.62
C GLY A 150 -13.74 -7.14 25.14
N VAL A 151 -13.66 -7.37 26.46
CA VAL A 151 -12.61 -8.19 27.07
C VAL A 151 -12.69 -9.64 26.62
N ARG A 152 -13.89 -10.23 26.51
CA ARG A 152 -14.05 -11.60 26.01
C ARG A 152 -13.58 -11.73 24.55
N ARG A 153 -13.94 -10.78 23.69
CA ARG A 153 -13.47 -10.73 22.29
C ARG A 153 -11.95 -10.59 22.22
N LEU A 154 -11.36 -9.68 23.00
CA LEU A 154 -9.92 -9.47 23.04
C LEU A 154 -9.18 -10.73 23.54
N GLY A 155 -9.69 -11.37 24.60
CA GLY A 155 -9.14 -12.63 25.11
C GLY A 155 -9.17 -13.75 24.07
N PHE A 156 -10.29 -13.88 23.33
CA PHE A 156 -10.38 -14.82 22.22
C PHE A 156 -9.36 -14.52 21.10
N LEU A 157 -9.22 -13.25 20.69
CA LEU A 157 -8.26 -12.87 19.66
C LEU A 157 -6.80 -13.10 20.08
N LEU A 158 -6.47 -12.86 21.35
CA LEU A 158 -5.14 -13.14 21.89
C LEU A 158 -4.86 -14.65 21.96
N ALA A 159 -5.85 -15.46 22.35
CA ALA A 159 -5.73 -16.92 22.34
C ALA A 159 -5.65 -17.50 20.91
N ALA A 160 -6.33 -16.87 19.95
CA ALA A 160 -6.28 -17.27 18.54
C ALA A 160 -4.96 -16.87 17.84
N MET A 161 -4.24 -15.86 18.36
CA MET A 161 -2.98 -15.36 17.77
C MET A 161 -1.94 -16.48 17.51
N PRO A 162 -1.55 -17.33 18.49
CA PRO A 162 -0.58 -18.40 18.22
C PRO A 162 -1.08 -19.40 17.17
N VAL A 163 -2.38 -19.71 17.17
CA VAL A 163 -3.00 -20.61 16.17
C VAL A 163 -2.88 -20.01 14.77
N LEU A 164 -3.16 -18.71 14.61
CA LEU A 164 -3.03 -18.00 13.33
C LEU A 164 -1.58 -17.90 12.86
N ILE A 165 -0.62 -17.75 13.77
CA ILE A 165 0.82 -17.76 13.45
C ILE A 165 1.24 -19.13 12.94
N ILE A 166 0.87 -20.21 13.63
CA ILE A 166 1.18 -21.58 13.23
C ILE A 166 0.52 -21.92 11.89
N LEU A 167 -0.76 -21.57 11.72
CA LEU A 167 -1.49 -21.76 10.47
C LEU A 167 -0.82 -20.99 9.32
N GLY A 168 -0.46 -19.73 9.56
CA GLY A 168 0.26 -18.92 8.57
C GLY A 168 1.59 -19.57 8.18
N GLY A 169 2.38 -20.04 9.17
CA GLY A 169 3.62 -20.75 8.94
C GLY A 169 3.44 -22.05 8.13
N TRP A 170 2.40 -22.83 8.45
CA TRP A 170 2.07 -24.06 7.72
C TRP A 170 1.70 -23.79 6.25
N ILE A 171 0.90 -22.74 6.00
CA ILE A 171 0.57 -22.30 4.64
C ILE A 171 1.85 -21.87 3.91
N GLY A 172 2.70 -21.06 4.54
CA GLY A 172 3.96 -20.60 3.97
C GLY A 172 4.92 -21.76 3.64
N HIS A 173 5.00 -22.76 4.51
CA HIS A 173 5.73 -24.00 4.27
C HIS A 173 5.21 -24.76 3.04
N ARG A 174 3.89 -24.94 2.92
CA ARG A 174 3.26 -25.56 1.74
C ARG A 174 3.57 -24.81 0.44
N MET A 175 3.77 -23.50 0.53
CA MET A 175 4.09 -22.63 -0.61
C MET A 175 5.58 -22.56 -0.95
N SER A 176 6.46 -23.15 -0.13
CA SER A 176 7.91 -23.12 -0.35
C SER A 176 8.36 -23.78 -1.64
N VAL A 177 7.70 -24.86 -2.07
CA VAL A 177 8.03 -25.59 -3.31
C VAL A 177 7.83 -24.71 -4.55
N PRO A 178 6.64 -24.17 -4.83
CA PRO A 178 6.47 -23.29 -5.99
C PRO A 178 7.28 -22.00 -5.87
N MET A 179 7.51 -21.47 -4.67
CA MET A 179 8.39 -20.30 -4.48
C MET A 179 9.85 -20.61 -4.81
N SER A 180 10.33 -21.81 -4.51
CA SER A 180 11.71 -22.22 -4.81
C SER A 180 11.99 -22.28 -6.31
N ARG A 181 10.98 -22.53 -7.15
CA ARG A 181 11.10 -22.54 -8.62
C ARG A 181 11.44 -21.18 -9.23
N TYR A 182 11.25 -20.08 -8.50
CA TYR A 182 11.74 -18.78 -8.95
C TYR A 182 13.27 -18.67 -8.90
N ASN A 183 13.94 -19.56 -8.16
CA ASN A 183 15.39 -19.59 -8.09
C ASN A 183 15.96 -20.33 -9.31
N HIS A 184 16.95 -19.72 -9.97
CA HIS A 184 17.54 -20.26 -11.19
C HIS A 184 18.15 -21.66 -10.99
N TRP A 185 18.78 -21.95 -9.85
CA TRP A 185 19.36 -23.27 -9.58
C TRP A 185 18.29 -24.35 -9.48
N VAL A 186 17.17 -24.04 -8.84
CA VAL A 186 16.05 -24.99 -8.66
C VAL A 186 15.32 -25.22 -9.98
N TYR A 187 15.09 -24.14 -10.74
CA TYR A 187 14.46 -24.21 -12.05
C TYR A 187 15.31 -25.04 -13.03
N LEU A 188 16.62 -24.77 -13.10
CA LEU A 188 17.54 -25.51 -13.94
C LEU A 188 17.62 -26.99 -13.54
N ALA A 189 17.68 -27.30 -12.24
CA ALA A 189 17.69 -28.67 -11.75
C ALA A 189 16.41 -29.42 -12.14
N GLU A 190 15.23 -28.80 -12.04
CA GLU A 190 13.96 -29.40 -12.47
C GLU A 190 13.93 -29.64 -13.99
N GLN A 191 14.47 -28.72 -14.80
CA GLN A 191 14.55 -28.90 -16.25
C GLN A 191 15.48 -30.05 -16.64
N VAL A 192 16.68 -30.14 -16.05
CA VAL A 192 17.63 -31.23 -16.34
C VAL A 192 17.00 -32.59 -16.01
N VAL A 193 16.28 -32.71 -14.89
CA VAL A 193 15.55 -33.93 -14.54
C VAL A 193 14.44 -34.21 -15.55
N ALA A 194 13.65 -33.19 -15.93
CA ALA A 194 12.55 -33.37 -16.88
C ALA A 194 13.02 -33.83 -18.26
N GLU A 195 14.12 -33.27 -18.77
CA GLU A 195 14.74 -33.67 -20.04
C GLU A 195 15.30 -35.11 -19.99
N LYS A 196 15.79 -35.57 -18.82
CA LYS A 196 16.24 -36.96 -18.64
C LYS A 196 15.09 -37.97 -18.64
N VAL A 197 13.98 -37.60 -18.02
CA VAL A 197 12.80 -38.47 -17.91
C VAL A 197 12.07 -38.57 -19.25
N ASN A 198 12.04 -37.49 -20.03
CA ASN A 198 11.38 -37.41 -21.32
C ASN A 198 12.37 -37.02 -22.42
N PRO A 199 12.95 -37.98 -23.16
CA PRO A 199 13.93 -37.73 -24.22
C PRO A 199 13.40 -36.87 -25.38
N ASP A 200 12.07 -36.81 -25.54
CA ASP A 200 11.41 -36.00 -26.57
C ASP A 200 11.44 -34.49 -26.28
N LEU A 201 11.79 -34.08 -25.04
CA LEU A 201 11.94 -32.66 -24.72
C LEU A 201 13.21 -32.10 -25.38
N LYS A 202 13.04 -31.03 -26.16
CA LYS A 202 14.17 -30.27 -26.70
C LYS A 202 14.92 -29.58 -25.56
N GLU A 203 16.23 -29.75 -25.56
CA GLU A 203 17.12 -29.06 -24.64
C GLU A 203 16.96 -27.53 -24.71
N THR A 204 16.78 -26.90 -23.56
CA THR A 204 16.73 -25.45 -23.45
C THR A 204 18.12 -24.82 -23.57
N LEU A 205 18.19 -23.51 -23.83
CA LEU A 205 19.46 -22.79 -23.85
C LEU A 205 20.20 -22.91 -22.51
N GLU A 206 19.45 -22.84 -21.40
CA GLU A 206 19.98 -22.91 -20.05
C GLU A 206 20.59 -24.28 -19.74
N THR A 207 19.92 -25.37 -20.12
CA THR A 207 20.44 -26.73 -19.92
C THR A 207 21.63 -27.05 -20.84
N LYS A 208 21.61 -26.57 -22.08
CA LYS A 208 22.78 -26.65 -22.99
C LYS A 208 24.00 -25.95 -22.42
N THR A 209 23.85 -24.70 -21.98
CA THR A 209 24.94 -23.93 -21.37
C THR A 209 25.45 -24.63 -20.12
N PHE A 210 24.56 -25.16 -19.27
CA PHE A 210 24.96 -25.92 -18.09
C PHE A 210 25.82 -27.14 -18.43
N ARG A 211 25.41 -27.95 -19.41
CA ARG A 211 26.17 -29.14 -19.83
C ARG A 211 27.53 -28.76 -20.46
N GLN A 212 27.59 -27.64 -21.17
CA GLN A 212 28.84 -27.10 -21.74
C GLN A 212 29.81 -26.57 -20.67
N MET A 213 29.31 -26.04 -19.55
CA MET A 213 30.14 -25.58 -18.44
C MET A 213 30.85 -26.73 -17.70
N GLY A 214 30.43 -27.98 -17.90
CA GLY A 214 31.07 -29.16 -17.30
C GLY A 214 30.85 -29.29 -15.79
N THR A 215 29.94 -28.51 -15.19
CA THR A 215 29.56 -28.67 -13.78
C THR A 215 28.83 -29.99 -13.57
N SER A 216 29.17 -30.70 -12.48
CA SER A 216 28.52 -31.97 -12.17
C SER A 216 27.04 -31.77 -11.85
N GLU A 217 26.20 -32.70 -12.31
CA GLU A 217 24.77 -32.67 -11.99
C GLU A 217 24.51 -32.84 -10.49
N GLU A 218 25.33 -33.64 -9.80
CA GLU A 218 25.25 -33.82 -8.35
C GLU A 218 25.41 -32.49 -7.61
N GLU A 219 26.35 -31.65 -8.04
CA GLU A 219 26.55 -30.32 -7.47
C GLU A 219 25.34 -29.40 -7.74
N LEU A 220 24.75 -29.47 -8.94
CA LEU A 220 23.52 -28.72 -9.26
C LEU A 220 22.35 -29.14 -8.36
N MET A 221 22.15 -30.45 -8.17
CA MET A 221 21.10 -30.98 -7.30
C MET A 221 21.34 -30.56 -5.84
N ALA A 222 22.58 -30.62 -5.36
CA ALA A 222 22.93 -30.19 -4.01
C ALA A 222 22.61 -28.70 -3.78
N LYS A 223 22.93 -27.83 -4.75
CA LYS A 223 22.57 -26.40 -4.72
C LYS A 223 21.05 -26.20 -4.69
N ALA A 224 20.32 -26.90 -5.55
CA ALA A 224 18.85 -26.83 -5.60
C ALA A 224 18.21 -27.31 -4.29
N HIS A 225 18.70 -28.40 -3.69
CA HIS A 225 18.22 -28.89 -2.40
C HIS A 225 18.48 -27.90 -1.26
N ARG A 226 19.66 -27.26 -1.23
CA ARG A 226 19.98 -26.21 -0.25
C ARG A 226 19.00 -25.04 -0.33
N VAL A 227 18.72 -24.55 -1.54
CA VAL A 227 17.75 -23.47 -1.76
C VAL A 227 16.35 -23.90 -1.34
N ARG A 228 15.91 -25.12 -1.66
CA ARG A 228 14.61 -25.65 -1.23
C ARG A 228 14.48 -25.72 0.30
N GLN A 229 15.53 -26.15 1.00
CA GLN A 229 15.55 -26.16 2.47
C GLN A 229 15.47 -24.75 3.06
N GLN A 230 16.24 -23.80 2.52
CA GLN A 230 16.18 -22.40 2.95
C GLN A 230 14.80 -21.78 2.68
N MET A 231 14.20 -22.07 1.52
CA MET A 231 12.87 -21.58 1.16
C MET A 231 11.78 -22.21 2.03
N ASN A 232 11.95 -23.46 2.47
CA ASN A 232 11.05 -24.12 3.42
C ASN A 232 11.09 -23.43 4.79
N MET A 233 12.28 -23.28 5.37
CA MET A 233 12.47 -22.54 6.64
C MET A 233 11.93 -21.10 6.53
N GLY A 234 12.27 -20.44 5.44
CA GLY A 234 11.82 -19.08 5.15
C GLY A 234 10.31 -18.98 4.95
N GLY A 235 9.67 -20.02 4.39
CA GLY A 235 8.22 -20.14 4.27
C GLY A 235 7.52 -20.19 5.63
N TRP A 236 8.06 -20.96 6.59
CA TRP A 236 7.56 -20.95 7.98
C TRP A 236 7.68 -19.57 8.62
N ILE A 237 8.83 -18.92 8.49
CA ILE A 237 9.09 -17.59 9.07
C ILE A 237 8.19 -16.53 8.45
N LEU A 238 8.12 -16.48 7.11
CA LEU A 238 7.29 -15.53 6.38
C LEU A 238 5.81 -15.75 6.70
N GLY A 239 5.34 -17.00 6.62
CA GLY A 239 3.97 -17.36 6.94
C GLY A 239 3.58 -17.00 8.37
N GLY A 240 4.45 -17.29 9.34
CA GLY A 240 4.27 -16.91 10.73
C GLY A 240 4.22 -15.40 10.94
N PHE A 241 5.10 -14.64 10.26
CA PHE A 241 5.08 -13.18 10.27
C PHE A 241 3.77 -12.61 9.72
N ILE A 242 3.27 -13.15 8.60
CA ILE A 242 1.98 -12.74 8.02
C ILE A 242 0.81 -13.07 8.97
N GLY A 243 0.83 -14.25 9.60
CA GLY A 243 -0.14 -14.63 10.64
C GLY A 243 -0.11 -13.68 11.85
N LEU A 244 1.07 -13.25 12.28
CA LEU A 244 1.24 -12.27 13.35
C LEU A 244 0.67 -10.91 12.95
N VAL A 245 1.03 -10.38 11.78
CA VAL A 245 0.53 -9.09 11.29
C VAL A 245 -0.99 -9.09 11.16
N PHE A 246 -1.56 -10.18 10.63
CA PHE A 246 -3.00 -10.35 10.53
C PHE A 246 -3.68 -10.32 11.91
N SER A 247 -3.14 -11.07 12.87
CA SER A 247 -3.63 -11.10 14.26
C SER A 247 -3.57 -9.71 14.91
N LEU A 248 -2.44 -9.00 14.78
CA LEU A 248 -2.27 -7.66 15.32
C LEU A 248 -3.24 -6.65 14.69
N LYS A 249 -3.55 -6.77 13.40
CA LYS A 249 -4.56 -5.94 12.74
C LYS A 249 -5.96 -6.22 13.30
N LEU A 250 -6.34 -7.48 13.48
CA LEU A 250 -7.64 -7.85 14.08
C LEU A 250 -7.78 -7.32 15.51
N ILE A 251 -6.73 -7.47 16.32
CA ILE A 251 -6.68 -6.92 17.68
C ILE A 251 -6.81 -5.39 17.62
N GLY A 252 -6.08 -4.73 16.73
CA GLY A 252 -6.13 -3.28 16.55
C GLY A 252 -7.52 -2.75 16.19
N ILE A 253 -8.28 -3.47 15.34
CA ILE A 253 -9.67 -3.13 14.99
C ILE A 253 -10.60 -3.33 16.19
N SER A 254 -10.35 -4.35 17.03
CA SER A 254 -11.15 -4.63 18.22
C SER A 254 -10.92 -3.63 19.36
N VAL A 255 -9.82 -2.87 19.34
CA VAL A 255 -9.47 -1.93 20.39
C VAL A 255 -9.81 -0.51 19.92
N SER A 256 -10.87 0.07 20.49
CA SER A 256 -11.21 1.48 20.29
C SER A 256 -10.65 2.32 21.43
N ARG A 257 -9.96 3.41 21.10
CA ARG A 257 -9.52 4.44 22.04
C ARG A 257 -10.45 5.64 21.96
N THR A 258 -10.70 6.31 23.09
CA THR A 258 -11.46 7.56 23.08
C THR A 258 -10.70 8.62 22.29
N ARG A 259 -11.38 9.27 21.34
CA ARG A 259 -10.90 10.41 20.56
C ARG A 259 -11.93 11.53 20.71
N THR A 260 -11.48 12.66 21.24
CA THR A 260 -12.31 13.86 21.41
C THR A 260 -12.34 14.68 20.12
N ASP A 261 -11.24 14.67 19.37
CA ASP A 261 -11.03 15.52 18.20
C ASP A 261 -10.68 14.69 16.95
N TYR A 262 -10.63 15.38 15.81
CA TYR A 262 -10.12 14.82 14.56
C TYR A 262 -8.61 14.67 14.61
N GLU A 263 -8.14 13.43 14.45
CA GLU A 263 -6.72 13.10 14.47
C GLU A 263 -6.28 12.45 13.16
N VAL A 264 -5.01 12.61 12.78
CA VAL A 264 -4.47 11.83 11.65
C VAL A 264 -4.12 10.42 12.11
N HIS A 265 -4.42 9.42 11.27
CA HIS A 265 -4.00 8.04 11.53
C HIS A 265 -2.48 7.91 11.32
N LYS A 266 -1.72 8.10 12.41
CA LYS A 266 -0.25 8.23 12.43
C LYS A 266 0.52 7.19 11.61
N PRO A 267 0.16 5.88 11.63
CA PRO A 267 0.90 4.87 10.87
C PRO A 267 0.71 4.97 9.36
N THR A 268 -0.41 5.52 8.87
CA THR A 268 -0.74 5.52 7.43
C THR A 268 -0.69 6.90 6.78
N CYS A 269 -0.88 7.97 7.55
CA CYS A 269 -0.83 9.34 7.04
C CYS A 269 0.50 9.62 6.30
N PHE A 270 0.42 10.15 5.08
CA PHE A 270 1.59 10.55 4.28
C PHE A 270 2.20 11.89 4.73
N SER A 271 1.53 12.62 5.64
CA SER A 271 1.96 13.94 6.11
C SER A 271 2.03 15.01 5.02
N CYS A 272 1.14 14.95 4.02
CA CYS A 272 1.11 15.91 2.90
C CYS A 272 0.55 17.29 3.25
N GLY A 273 -0.06 17.47 4.44
CA GLY A 273 -0.57 18.77 4.89
C GLY A 273 -1.85 19.28 4.21
N ARG A 274 -2.42 18.58 3.22
CA ARG A 274 -3.66 19.02 2.53
C ARG A 274 -4.83 19.27 3.48
N CYS A 275 -4.97 18.51 4.57
CA CYS A 275 -6.03 18.76 5.56
C CYS A 275 -5.80 20.04 6.39
N CYS A 276 -4.55 20.48 6.54
CA CYS A 276 -4.21 21.69 7.29
C CYS A 276 -4.58 22.94 6.49
N SER A 277 -4.44 22.92 5.16
CA SER A 277 -4.83 24.06 4.31
C SER A 277 -6.34 24.33 4.27
N TYR A 278 -7.15 23.40 4.76
CA TYR A 278 -8.62 23.50 4.90
C TYR A 278 -9.03 23.63 6.38
N CYS A 279 -8.10 23.96 7.27
CA CYS A 279 -8.39 24.16 8.68
C CYS A 279 -8.74 25.65 8.94
N PRO A 280 -9.99 25.98 9.32
CA PRO A 280 -10.36 27.37 9.61
C PRO A 280 -9.76 27.88 10.94
N SER A 281 -9.35 26.97 11.82
CA SER A 281 -8.69 27.29 13.08
C SER A 281 -7.20 27.66 12.92
N ASP A 282 -6.67 27.62 11.69
CA ASP A 282 -5.29 27.97 11.36
C ASP A 282 -5.24 29.34 10.66
N GLU A 283 -4.70 30.35 11.35
CA GLU A 283 -4.59 31.73 10.87
C GLU A 283 -3.88 31.85 9.52
N MET A 284 -2.88 30.98 9.29
CA MET A 284 -2.11 30.96 8.05
C MET A 284 -2.96 30.55 6.83
N HIS A 285 -4.08 29.86 7.05
CA HIS A 285 -4.92 29.30 6.00
C HIS A 285 -6.32 29.94 5.91
N LEU A 286 -6.64 30.91 6.77
CA LEU A 286 -7.87 31.71 6.65
C LEU A 286 -8.08 32.36 5.26
N PRO A 287 -7.03 32.85 4.56
CA PRO A 287 -7.19 33.39 3.21
C PRO A 287 -7.71 32.37 2.18
N ASN A 288 -7.63 31.06 2.47
CA ASN A 288 -8.20 30.03 1.61
C ASN A 288 -9.73 29.98 1.67
N PHE A 289 -10.40 30.71 2.59
CA PHE A 289 -11.86 30.70 2.74
C PHE A 289 -12.55 31.94 2.16
N VAL A 290 -11.92 32.62 1.21
CA VAL A 290 -12.54 33.71 0.45
C VAL A 290 -13.64 33.15 -0.47
N PRO A 291 -14.80 33.82 -0.61
CA PRO A 291 -15.85 33.39 -1.53
C PRO A 291 -15.32 33.07 -2.93
N GLY A 292 -15.66 31.88 -3.44
CA GLY A 292 -15.22 31.37 -4.75
C GLY A 292 -13.93 30.55 -4.74
N SER A 293 -13.23 30.43 -3.61
CA SER A 293 -12.10 29.51 -3.49
C SER A 293 -12.58 28.04 -3.44
N LEU A 294 -11.70 27.10 -3.82
CA LEU A 294 -12.04 25.67 -3.77
C LEU A 294 -12.35 25.21 -2.34
N ALA A 295 -11.59 25.69 -1.34
CA ALA A 295 -11.85 25.36 0.06
C ALA A 295 -13.15 25.97 0.59
N TYR A 296 -13.54 27.17 0.13
CA TYR A 296 -14.83 27.77 0.44
C TYR A 296 -15.98 26.96 -0.18
N ASN A 297 -15.87 26.59 -1.45
CA ASN A 297 -16.90 25.83 -2.17
C ASN A 297 -17.10 24.44 -1.55
N GLU A 298 -16.02 23.74 -1.21
CA GLU A 298 -16.09 22.46 -0.49
C GLU A 298 -16.70 22.63 0.92
N ALA A 299 -16.35 23.69 1.65
CA ALA A 299 -16.97 24.01 2.94
C ALA A 299 -18.48 24.24 2.82
N MET A 300 -18.91 24.97 1.78
CA MET A 300 -20.31 25.26 1.51
C MET A 300 -21.09 24.01 1.10
N ALA A 301 -20.51 23.15 0.25
CA ALA A 301 -21.11 21.89 -0.17
C ALA A 301 -21.34 20.92 1.02
N LEU A 302 -20.51 20.99 2.05
CA LEU A 302 -20.70 20.21 3.29
C LEU A 302 -21.77 20.78 4.22
N ARG A 303 -21.99 22.11 4.17
CA ARG A 303 -23.02 22.79 4.94
C ARG A 303 -24.41 22.57 4.36
N ASP A 304 -24.53 22.59 3.02
CA ASP A 304 -25.78 22.36 2.30
C ASP A 304 -25.56 21.35 1.16
N PRO A 305 -25.82 20.05 1.39
CA PRO A 305 -25.63 19.01 0.39
C PRO A 305 -26.48 19.20 -0.87
N ASN A 306 -27.55 20.00 -0.80
CA ASN A 306 -28.49 20.22 -1.90
C ASN A 306 -28.20 21.52 -2.67
N ALA A 307 -27.40 22.45 -2.14
CA ALA A 307 -27.03 23.69 -2.83
C ALA A 307 -25.95 23.51 -3.91
N ALA A 308 -25.14 22.44 -3.83
CA ALA A 308 -24.04 22.17 -4.77
C ALA A 308 -24.49 21.85 -6.22
N ALA A 309 -25.80 21.74 -6.48
CA ALA A 309 -26.35 21.47 -7.80
C ALA A 309 -26.58 22.72 -8.67
N VAL A 310 -26.30 23.93 -8.18
CA VAL A 310 -26.80 25.16 -8.83
C VAL A 310 -25.74 26.02 -9.54
N GLU A 311 -24.43 25.80 -9.37
CA GLU A 311 -23.45 26.72 -9.99
C GLU A 311 -22.37 26.00 -10.81
N GLU A 312 -22.73 25.63 -12.05
CA GLU A 312 -21.78 25.71 -13.15
C GLU A 312 -21.61 27.20 -13.52
N PRO A 313 -20.40 27.79 -13.41
CA PRO A 313 -20.19 29.11 -13.99
C PRO A 313 -20.22 28.98 -15.52
N ALA A 314 -21.21 29.63 -16.14
CA ALA A 314 -21.34 29.72 -17.58
C ALA A 314 -20.02 30.23 -18.22
N PRO A 315 -19.59 29.66 -19.36
CA PRO A 315 -18.36 30.09 -20.01
C PRO A 315 -18.46 31.56 -20.43
N ALA A 316 -17.44 32.34 -20.05
CA ALA A 316 -17.27 33.74 -20.40
C ALA A 316 -17.49 33.96 -21.90
N LYS A 317 -18.51 34.75 -22.25
CA LYS A 317 -18.68 35.27 -23.62
C LYS A 317 -17.49 36.19 -23.91
N LYS A 318 -16.64 35.79 -24.86
CA LYS A 318 -15.67 36.68 -25.50
C LYS A 318 -16.43 37.82 -26.17
N GLU A 319 -16.29 39.03 -25.65
CA GLU A 319 -16.62 40.25 -26.40
C GLU A 319 -15.73 40.29 -27.65
N LYS A 320 -16.37 40.36 -28.82
CA LYS A 320 -15.71 40.65 -30.08
C LYS A 320 -15.37 42.14 -30.10
N GLU A 321 -14.08 42.42 -30.13
CA GLU A 321 -13.49 43.67 -30.57
C GLU A 321 -14.04 44.03 -31.98
N PRO A 322 -14.66 45.20 -32.18
CA PRO A 322 -15.11 45.61 -33.50
C PRO A 322 -13.93 46.06 -34.35
N ALA A 323 -13.84 45.45 -35.54
CA ALA A 323 -12.85 45.75 -36.56
C ALA A 323 -12.90 47.21 -37.01
N GLN A 324 -11.70 47.75 -37.26
CA GLN A 324 -11.42 49.03 -37.90
C GLN A 324 -12.13 49.17 -39.26
N VAL A 325 -12.64 50.38 -39.52
CA VAL A 325 -12.78 50.99 -40.85
C VAL A 325 -12.26 52.41 -40.75
#